data_AF-A0A1I7IZ63-F1
#
_entry.id   AF-A0A1I7IZ63-F1
#
_cell.length_a   1.000
_cell.length_b   1.000
_cell.length_c   1.000
_cell.angle_alpha   90.00
_cell.angle_beta   90.00
_cell.angle_gamma   90.00
#
_symmetry.space_group_name_H-M   'P 1'
#
loop_
_entity.id
_entity.type
_entity.pdbx_description
1 polymer ?
#
loop_
_entity_poly.entity_id
_entity_poly.type
_entity_poly.pdbx_seq_one_letter_code
_entity_poly.pdbx_strand_id
1 'polypeptide(L)' 'MDQHQPDRKNHVLAQEVETGIAINGQAGAANAWVYMAYKAVPKGVITRVLAFPDLRRRN' A
#
# COMPACT_ATOMS: atom_id res chain seq x y z
N MET A 1 -26.33 -0.93 -19.62
CA MET A 1 -25.40 -1.99 -19.19
C MET A 1 -24.05 -1.32 -19.06
N ASP A 2 -23.60 -0.96 -17.86
CA ASP A 2 -22.25 -0.39 -17.68
C ASP A 2 -21.68 -0.80 -16.31
N GLN A 3 -21.32 -2.08 -16.22
CA GLN A 3 -20.38 -2.58 -15.24
C GLN A 3 -19.13 -3.00 -16.00
N HIS A 4 -17.95 -2.77 -15.40
CA HIS A 4 -16.60 -3.24 -15.78
C HIS A 4 -15.62 -2.18 -16.27
N GLN A 5 -15.11 -1.36 -15.33
CA GLN A 5 -13.66 -1.15 -15.23
C GLN A 5 -13.07 -0.67 -13.87
N PRO A 6 -13.56 -1.09 -12.67
CA PRO A 6 -12.91 -0.71 -11.41
C PRO A 6 -11.76 -1.65 -10.96
N ASP A 7 -11.70 -2.91 -11.42
CA ASP A 7 -10.86 -3.92 -10.74
C ASP A 7 -9.36 -3.80 -11.01
N ARG A 8 -8.96 -3.42 -12.24
CA ARG A 8 -7.53 -3.39 -12.61
C ARG A 8 -6.75 -2.33 -11.84
N LYS A 9 -7.34 -1.14 -11.66
CA LYS A 9 -6.69 -0.04 -10.91
C LYS A 9 -6.57 -0.37 -9.42
N ASN A 10 -7.60 -1.03 -8.86
CA ASN A 10 -7.56 -1.51 -7.48
C ASN A 10 -6.49 -2.59 -7.27
N HIS A 11 -6.32 -3.49 -8.24
CA HIS A 11 -5.32 -4.55 -8.17
C HIS A 11 -3.89 -4.00 -8.22
N VAL A 12 -3.61 -3.06 -9.13
CA VAL A 12 -2.30 -2.39 -9.19
C VAL A 12 -2.02 -1.63 -7.90
N LEU A 13 -3.00 -0.88 -7.37
CA LEU A 13 -2.86 -0.18 -6.10
C LEU A 13 -2.56 -1.15 -4.94
N ALA A 14 -3.22 -2.30 -4.90
CA ALA A 14 -3.01 -3.32 -3.87
C ALA A 14 -1.57 -3.89 -3.91
N GLN A 15 -1.05 -4.20 -5.10
CA GLN A 15 0.33 -4.68 -5.26
C GLN A 15 1.38 -3.67 -4.79
N GLU A 16 1.17 -2.39 -5.08
CA GLU A 16 2.08 -1.33 -4.63
C GLU A 16 2.02 -1.14 -3.10
N VAL A 17 0.85 -1.32 -2.49
CA VAL A 17 0.70 -1.33 -1.03
C VAL A 17 1.38 -2.55 -0.40
N GLU A 18 1.22 -3.75 -0.96
CA GLU A 18 1.92 -4.96 -0.49
C GLU A 18 3.44 -4.81 -0.54
N THR A 19 3.95 -4.27 -1.65
CA THR A 19 5.39 -4.00 -1.80
C THR A 19 5.86 -2.98 -0.76
N GLY A 20 5.09 -1.91 -0.53
CA GLY A 20 5.36 -0.93 0.51
C GLY A 20 5.40 -1.54 1.92
N ILE A 21 4.53 -2.50 2.22
CA ILE A 21 4.52 -3.23 3.49
C ILE A 21 5.78 -4.08 3.65
N ALA A 22 6.20 -4.78 2.59
CA ALA A 22 7.43 -5.57 2.60
C ALA A 22 8.66 -4.68 2.85
N ILE A 23 8.74 -3.52 2.17
CA ILE A 23 9.81 -2.53 2.39
C ILE A 23 9.78 -2.02 3.83
N ASN A 24 8.60 -1.79 4.43
CA ASN A 24 8.51 -1.37 5.83
C ASN A 24 9.13 -2.41 6.78
N GLY A 25 8.87 -3.70 6.54
CA GLY A 25 9.42 -4.79 7.34
C GLY A 25 10.94 -4.97 7.19
N GLN A 26 11.51 -4.63 6.03
CA GLN A 26 12.94 -4.85 5.74
C GLN A 26 13.80 -3.59 5.97
N ALA A 27 13.28 -2.42 5.64
CA ALA A 27 14.02 -1.16 5.54
C ALA A 27 13.36 0.00 6.33
N GLY A 28 12.25 -0.24 7.00
CA GLY A 28 11.56 0.73 7.85
C GLY A 28 10.57 1.65 7.13
N ALA A 29 9.78 2.36 7.93
CA ALA A 29 8.61 3.11 7.47
C ALA A 29 8.95 4.28 6.53
N ALA A 30 10.11 4.93 6.71
CA ALA A 30 10.52 6.03 5.84
C ALA A 30 10.76 5.57 4.39
N ASN A 31 11.43 4.43 4.20
CA ASN A 31 11.68 3.87 2.87
C ASN A 31 10.39 3.39 2.21
N ALA A 32 9.50 2.76 2.99
CA ALA A 32 8.18 2.35 2.52
C ALA A 32 7.31 3.53 2.09
N TRP A 33 7.38 4.65 2.84
CA TRP A 33 6.67 5.87 2.50
C TRP A 33 7.14 6.44 1.16
N VAL A 34 8.46 6.56 0.97
CA VAL A 34 9.04 7.09 -0.28
C VAL A 34 8.63 6.23 -1.47
N TYR A 35 8.70 4.90 -1.35
CA TYR A 35 8.24 3.98 -2.37
C TYR A 35 6.77 4.20 -2.74
N MET A 36 5.88 4.17 -1.75
CA MET A 36 4.44 4.29 -1.99
C MET A 36 4.06 5.68 -2.53
N ALA A 37 4.74 6.73 -2.08
CA ALA A 37 4.56 8.08 -2.61
C ALA A 37 5.00 8.18 -4.08
N TYR A 38 6.15 7.58 -4.44
CA TYR A 38 6.62 7.51 -5.83
C TYR A 38 5.65 6.75 -6.74
N LYS A 39 5.00 5.70 -6.21
CA LYS A 39 3.99 4.90 -6.90
C LYS A 39 2.58 5.51 -6.93
N ALA A 40 2.44 6.78 -6.52
CA ALA A 40 1.18 7.49 -6.46
C ALA A 40 0.09 6.81 -5.60
N VAL A 41 0.51 6.04 -4.59
CA VAL A 41 -0.43 5.51 -3.58
C VAL A 41 -1.01 6.70 -2.80
N PRO A 42 -2.34 6.77 -2.59
CA PRO A 42 -2.94 7.88 -1.86
C PRO A 42 -2.37 8.01 -0.44
N LYS A 43 -2.05 9.24 0.00
CA LYS A 43 -1.47 9.51 1.33
C LYS A 43 -2.28 8.90 2.49
N GLY A 44 -3.61 8.89 2.39
CA GLY A 44 -4.50 8.25 3.37
C GLY A 44 -4.32 6.74 3.47
N VAL A 45 -3.96 6.09 2.36
CA VAL A 45 -3.63 4.66 2.34
C VAL A 45 -2.25 4.43 2.95
N ILE A 46 -1.24 5.23 2.57
CA ILE A 46 0.13 5.12 3.10
C ILE A 46 0.14 5.27 4.62
N THR A 47 -0.52 6.31 5.14
CA THR A 47 -0.63 6.56 6.59
C THR A 47 -1.32 5.41 7.32
N ARG A 48 -2.45 4.90 6.81
CA ARG A 48 -3.14 3.74 7.39
C ARG A 48 -2.27 2.48 7.35
N VAL A 49 -1.49 2.30 6.30
CA VAL A 49 -0.60 1.15 6.13
C VAL A 49 0.58 1.22 7.09
N LEU A 50 1.20 2.38 7.25
CA LEU A 50 2.41 2.51 8.08
C LEU A 50 2.10 2.76 9.56
N ALA A 51 0.93 3.29 9.92
CA ALA A 51 0.54 3.54 11.31
C ALA A 51 0.22 2.27 12.11
N PHE A 52 -0.20 1.19 11.45
CA PHE A 52 -0.60 -0.06 12.11
C PHE A 52 0.18 -1.26 11.55
N PRO A 53 1.49 -1.37 11.82
CA PRO A 53 2.26 -2.55 11.45
C PRO A 53 1.79 -3.80 12.21
N ASP A 54 1.40 -3.65 13.48
CA ASP A 54 1.06 -4.78 14.37
C ASP A 54 -0.30 -5.41 14.08
N LEU A 55 -1.26 -4.66 13.52
CA LEU A 55 -2.58 -5.21 13.15
C LEU A 55 -2.48 -6.21 11.98
N ARG A 56 -1.37 -6.19 11.24
CA ARG A 56 -1.12 -7.02 10.05
C ARG A 56 -0.45 -8.36 10.35
N ARG A 57 0.24 -8.48 11.49
CA ARG A 57 0.98 -9.70 11.90
C ARG A 57 0.07 -10.79 12.48
N ARG A 58 -1.24 -10.55 12.61
CA ARG A 58 -2.21 -11.40 13.33
C ARG A 58 -3.21 -12.19 12.45
N ASN A 59 -3.11 -12.11 11.13
CA ASN A 59 -3.91 -12.93 10.20
C ASN A 59 -3.02 -13.90 9.43
#